data_AF-A0A2M8DLR7-F1
#
_entry.id   AF-A0A2M8DLR7-F1
#
_cell.length_a   1.000
_cell.length_b   1.000
_cell.length_c   1.000
_cell.angle_alpha   90.00
_cell.angle_beta   90.00
_cell.angle_gamma   90.00
#
_symmetry.space_group_name_H-M   'P 1'
#
loop_
_entity.id
_entity.type
_entity.pdbx_description
1 polymer ?
#
loop_
_entity_poly.entity_id
_entity_poly.type
_entity_poly.pdbx_seq_one_letter_code
_entity_poly.pdbx_strand_id
1 'polypeptide(L)'
;MIKKKYMAITRSAKKALRQSERRKIRNIQRKRKIKDLLKEVKSLVSQKKIEGAKELLPQVYKLLDKAAKTDLIKKNTAARKKSRMARLISKIELGSKS
;
A
#
# COMPACT_ATOMS: atom_id res chain seq x y z
N MET A 1 23.88 -22.15 -16.37
CA MET A 1 24.04 -20.97 -17.25
C MET A 1 22.67 -20.52 -17.76
N ILE A 2 21.98 -19.63 -17.04
CA ILE A 2 20.62 -19.19 -17.40
C ILE A 2 20.74 -18.02 -18.38
N LYS A 3 20.36 -18.27 -19.64
CA LYS A 3 20.46 -17.32 -20.76
C LYS A 3 19.77 -15.98 -20.43
N LYS A 4 20.55 -14.91 -20.63
CA LYS A 4 20.27 -13.47 -20.54
C LYS A 4 18.95 -13.09 -21.23
N LYS A 5 17.83 -13.10 -20.50
CA LYS A 5 16.52 -12.70 -21.03
C LYS A 5 16.48 -11.17 -21.11
N TYR A 6 16.41 -10.64 -22.34
CA TYR A 6 16.35 -9.22 -22.72
C TYR A 6 17.70 -8.49 -22.76
N MET A 7 18.46 -8.75 -23.82
CA MET A 7 19.61 -7.92 -24.17
C MET A 7 19.10 -6.59 -24.74
N ALA A 8 18.90 -5.61 -23.86
CA ALA A 8 18.72 -4.22 -24.26
C ALA A 8 19.84 -3.83 -25.25
N ILE A 9 19.49 -3.56 -26.51
CA ILE A 9 20.47 -3.38 -27.60
C ILE A 9 21.16 -2.02 -27.46
N THR A 10 20.39 -0.97 -27.19
CA THR A 10 20.88 0.40 -27.06
C THR A 10 21.39 0.71 -25.65
N ARG A 11 22.35 1.65 -25.56
CA ARG A 11 22.91 2.11 -24.27
C ARG A 11 21.83 2.66 -23.32
N SER A 12 20.83 3.36 -23.88
CA SER A 12 19.67 3.90 -23.14
C SER A 12 18.81 2.79 -22.53
N ALA A 13 18.52 1.73 -23.30
CA ALA A 13 17.72 0.61 -22.82
C ALA A 13 18.42 -0.16 -21.68
N LYS A 14 19.74 -0.37 -21.76
CA LYS A 14 20.53 -0.99 -20.66
C LYS A 14 20.48 -0.16 -19.39
N LYS A 15 20.53 1.18 -19.50
CA LYS A 15 20.38 2.10 -18.37
C LYS A 15 18.96 2.04 -17.77
N ALA A 16 17.94 2.04 -18.62
CA ALA A 16 16.55 1.95 -18.19
C ALA A 16 16.26 0.65 -17.42
N LEU A 17 16.81 -0.48 -17.87
CA LEU A 17 16.68 -1.78 -17.19
C LEU A 17 17.27 -1.74 -15.77
N ARG A 18 18.51 -1.25 -15.61
CA ARG A 18 19.12 -1.10 -14.28
C ARG A 18 18.32 -0.17 -13.36
N GLN A 19 17.77 0.92 -13.91
CA GLN A 19 16.94 1.85 -13.15
C GLN A 19 15.60 1.23 -12.74
N SER A 20 14.98 0.47 -13.63
CA SER A 20 13.67 -0.17 -13.38
C SER A 20 13.79 -1.24 -12.30
N GLU A 21 14.83 -2.06 -12.31
CA GLU A 21 15.12 -3.07 -11.27
C GLU A 21 15.27 -2.43 -9.88
N ARG A 22 16.10 -1.38 -9.77
CA ARG A 22 16.29 -0.63 -8.51
C ARG A 22 15.00 0.02 -8.02
N ARG A 23 14.16 0.55 -8.94
CA ARG A 23 12.84 1.10 -8.60
C ARG A 23 11.87 0.00 -8.17
N LYS A 24 11.89 -1.16 -8.85
CA LYS A 24 11.02 -2.31 -8.55
C LYS A 24 11.23 -2.82 -7.12
N ILE A 25 12.48 -2.99 -6.69
CA ILE A 25 12.79 -3.45 -5.32
C ILE A 25 12.19 -2.52 -4.27
N ARG A 26 12.44 -1.21 -4.38
CA ARG A 26 11.91 -0.20 -3.45
C ARG A 26 10.38 -0.15 -3.47
N ASN A 27 9.77 -0.26 -4.65
CA ASN A 27 8.32 -0.22 -4.80
C ASN A 27 7.66 -1.47 -4.21
N ILE A 28 8.27 -2.64 -4.32
CA ILE A 28 7.78 -3.88 -3.71
C ILE A 28 7.77 -3.75 -2.19
N GLN A 29 8.86 -3.29 -1.59
CA GLN A 29 8.95 -3.10 -0.13
C GLN A 29 7.86 -2.15 0.39
N ARG A 30 7.69 -0.99 -0.26
CA ARG A 30 6.64 -0.02 0.12
C ARG A 30 5.23 -0.58 -0.05
N LYS A 31 4.98 -1.31 -1.15
CA LYS A 31 3.68 -1.96 -1.39
C LYS A 31 3.37 -3.02 -0.34
N ARG A 32 4.36 -3.83 0.07
CA ARG A 32 4.24 -4.83 1.14
C ARG A 32 3.87 -4.15 2.45
N LYS A 33 4.64 -3.15 2.89
CA LYS A 33 4.35 -2.40 4.12
C LYS A 33 2.92 -1.83 4.18
N ILE A 34 2.42 -1.29 3.06
CA ILE A 34 1.03 -0.80 2.98
C ILE A 34 0.04 -1.97 3.08
N LYS A 35 0.30 -3.09 2.39
CA LYS A 35 -0.58 -4.27 2.42
C LYS A 35 -0.64 -4.89 3.81
N ASP A 36 0.49 -4.97 4.50
CA ASP A 36 0.60 -5.58 5.82
C ASP A 36 -0.18 -4.77 6.85
N LEU A 37 0.01 -3.45 6.88
CA LEU A 37 -0.75 -2.56 7.78
C LEU A 37 -2.26 -2.59 7.48
N LEU A 38 -2.65 -2.64 6.20
CA LEU A 38 -4.07 -2.79 5.83
C LEU A 38 -4.65 -4.15 6.27
N LYS A 39 -3.83 -5.21 6.30
CA LYS A 39 -4.24 -6.54 6.78
C LYS A 39 -4.41 -6.53 8.30
N GLU A 40 -3.49 -5.89 9.00
CA GLU A 40 -3.53 -5.72 10.45
C GLU A 40 -4.80 -4.99 10.89
N VAL A 41 -5.11 -3.83 10.30
CA VAL A 41 -6.35 -3.10 10.57
C VAL A 41 -7.58 -3.98 10.31
N LYS A 42 -7.63 -4.71 9.19
CA LYS A 42 -8.73 -5.64 8.91
C LYS A 42 -8.83 -6.77 9.93
N SER A 43 -7.71 -7.27 10.42
CA SER A 43 -7.66 -8.33 11.44
C SER A 43 -8.24 -7.82 12.76
N LEU A 44 -7.81 -6.63 13.23
CA LEU A 44 -8.33 -6.02 14.46
C LEU A 44 -9.83 -5.76 14.37
N VAL A 45 -10.26 -5.27 13.22
CA VAL A 45 -11.69 -5.02 12.97
C VAL A 45 -12.49 -6.33 12.97
N SER A 46 -11.94 -7.42 12.42
CA SER A 46 -12.58 -8.74 12.48
C SER A 46 -12.65 -9.29 13.90
N GLN A 47 -11.68 -8.95 14.75
CA GLN A 47 -11.65 -9.28 16.18
C GLN A 47 -12.49 -8.34 17.06
N LYS A 48 -13.26 -7.41 16.46
CA LYS A 48 -14.05 -6.37 17.15
C LYS A 48 -13.23 -5.44 18.07
N LYS A 49 -11.92 -5.34 17.86
CA LYS A 49 -11.03 -4.41 18.59
C LYS A 49 -11.02 -3.03 17.93
N ILE A 50 -12.10 -2.27 18.15
CA ILE A 50 -12.34 -1.00 17.46
C ILE A 50 -11.31 0.08 17.85
N GLU A 51 -10.93 0.15 19.12
CA GLU A 51 -9.98 1.16 19.61
C GLU A 51 -8.60 0.99 18.98
N GLY A 52 -8.04 -0.22 18.99
CA GLY A 52 -6.76 -0.50 18.32
C GLY A 52 -6.81 -0.27 16.80
N ALA A 53 -7.96 -0.49 16.16
CA ALA A 53 -8.12 -0.16 14.74
C ALA A 53 -8.11 1.36 14.48
N LYS A 54 -8.66 2.18 15.40
CA LYS A 54 -8.61 3.64 15.31
C LYS A 54 -7.21 4.19 15.51
N GLU A 55 -6.43 3.63 16.43
CA GLU A 55 -5.05 4.05 16.67
C GLU A 55 -4.14 3.81 15.44
N LEU A 56 -4.39 2.73 14.68
CA LEU A 56 -3.64 2.44 13.46
C LEU A 56 -4.08 3.26 12.24
N LEU A 57 -5.26 3.88 12.24
CA LEU A 57 -5.77 4.69 11.12
C LEU A 57 -4.85 5.85 10.72
N PRO A 58 -4.36 6.69 11.65
CA PRO A 58 -3.39 7.75 11.35
C PRO A 58 -2.15 7.22 10.62
N GLN A 59 -1.64 6.05 11.02
CA GLN A 59 -0.49 5.42 10.39
C GLN A 59 -0.80 4.96 8.96
N VAL A 60 -2.00 4.39 8.73
CA VAL A 60 -2.49 4.03 7.39
C VAL A 60 -2.57 5.26 6.50
N TYR A 61 -3.13 6.37 7.00
CA TYR A 61 -3.25 7.61 6.26
C TYR A 61 -1.88 8.17 5.86
N LYS A 62 -0.96 8.26 6.83
CA LYS A 62 0.42 8.72 6.60
C LYS A 62 1.13 7.89 5.52
N LEU A 63 0.99 6.56 5.54
CA LEU A 63 1.62 5.70 4.54
C LEU A 63 0.98 5.84 3.15
N LEU A 64 -0.34 5.92 3.07
CA LEU A 64 -1.05 6.09 1.80
C LEU A 64 -0.72 7.43 1.15
N ASP A 65 -0.62 8.50 1.92
CA ASP A 65 -0.28 9.83 1.39
C ASP A 65 1.17 9.92 0.93
N LYS A 66 2.10 9.32 1.68
CA LYS A 66 3.50 9.20 1.24
C LYS A 66 3.63 8.37 -0.05
N ALA A 67 2.83 7.31 -0.17
CA ALA A 67 2.79 6.49 -1.37
C ALA A 67 2.19 7.25 -2.57
N ALA A 68 1.21 8.13 -2.34
CA ALA A 68 0.65 9.00 -3.37
C ALA A 68 1.66 10.09 -3.79
N LYS A 69 2.36 10.71 -2.84
CA LYS A 69 3.39 11.73 -3.11
C LYS A 69 4.57 11.20 -3.93
N THR A 70 4.91 9.93 -3.76
CA THR A 70 6.02 9.28 -4.48
C THR A 70 5.59 8.59 -5.78
N ASP A 71 4.38 8.86 -6.26
CA ASP A 71 3.77 8.25 -7.45
C ASP A 71 3.72 6.71 -7.43
N LEU A 72 3.84 6.10 -6.25
CA LEU A 72 3.72 4.65 -6.10
C LEU A 72 2.27 4.20 -6.32
N ILE A 73 1.31 5.03 -5.89
CA ILE A 73 -0.13 4.86 -6.12
C ILE A 73 -0.72 6.19 -6.60
N LYS A 74 -1.75 6.15 -7.44
CA LYS A 74 -2.46 7.37 -7.85
C LYS A 74 -3.24 7.97 -6.68
N LYS A 75 -3.40 9.30 -6.65
CA LYS A 75 -4.13 10.06 -5.62
C LYS A 75 -5.52 9.46 -5.33
N ASN A 76 -6.27 9.15 -6.39
CA ASN A 76 -7.61 8.54 -6.27
C ASN A 76 -7.57 7.14 -5.65
N THR A 77 -6.50 6.37 -5.87
CA THR A 77 -6.33 5.05 -5.23
C THR A 77 -6.07 5.18 -3.74
N ALA A 78 -5.27 6.17 -3.33
CA ALA A 78 -5.06 6.48 -1.92
C ALA A 78 -6.38 6.91 -1.26
N ALA A 79 -7.11 7.86 -1.87
CA ALA A 79 -8.40 8.35 -1.37
C ALA A 79 -9.43 7.21 -1.22
N ARG A 80 -9.58 6.34 -2.24
CA ARG A 80 -10.47 5.17 -2.15
C ARG A 80 -10.09 4.23 -1.02
N LYS A 81 -8.80 3.97 -0.81
CA LYS A 81 -8.33 3.10 0.28
C LYS A 81 -8.63 3.71 1.65
N LYS A 82 -8.40 5.00 1.84
CA LYS A 82 -8.74 5.72 3.07
C LYS A 82 -10.24 5.61 3.38
N SER A 83 -11.08 6.00 2.42
CA SER A 83 -12.54 5.95 2.55
C SER A 83 -13.05 4.56 2.91
N ARG A 84 -12.54 3.51 2.25
CA ARG A 84 -12.93 2.12 2.54
C ARG A 84 -12.58 1.68 3.97
N MET A 85 -11.43 2.09 4.50
CA MET A 85 -11.03 1.73 5.87
C MET A 85 -11.88 2.45 6.91
N ALA A 86 -12.09 3.76 6.72
CA ALA A 86 -12.96 4.54 7.60
C ALA A 86 -14.40 3.99 7.62
N ARG A 87 -14.96 3.69 6.44
CA ARG A 87 -16.30 3.11 6.31
C ARG A 87 -16.42 1.75 6.99
N LEU A 88 -15.39 0.92 6.91
CA LEU A 88 -15.38 -0.42 7.52
C LEU A 88 -15.42 -0.33 9.05
N ILE A 89 -14.66 0.58 9.65
CA ILE A 89 -14.68 0.83 11.10
C ILE A 89 -16.03 1.40 11.52
N SER A 90 -16.50 2.45 10.84
CA SER A 90 -17.79 3.09 11.15
C SER A 90 -18.98 2.14 11.02
N LYS A 91 -18.99 1.24 10.03
CA LYS A 91 -20.06 0.24 9.87
C LYS A 91 -20.16 -0.67 11.10
N ILE A 92 -19.03 -1.07 11.67
CA ILE A 92 -19.01 -1.97 12.84
C ILE A 92 -19.40 -1.21 14.11
N GLU A 93 -18.98 0.05 14.25
CA GLU A 93 -19.45 0.90 15.35
C GLU A 93 -20.96 1.13 15.34
N LEU A 94 -21.55 1.35 14.16
CA LEU A 94 -22.99 1.53 14.02
C LEU A 94 -23.75 0.23 14.33
N GLY A 95 -23.24 -0.93 13.90
CA GLY A 95 -23.84 -2.23 14.21
C GLY A 95 -23.74 -2.64 15.68
N SER A 96 -22.88 -2.01 16.48
CA SER A 96 -22.84 -2.19 17.95
C SER A 96 -23.75 -1.24 18.73
N LYS A 97 -24.35 -0.24 18.06
CA LYS A 97 -25.24 0.77 18.68
C LYS A 97 -26.73 0.51 18.45
N SER A 98 -27.06 -0.65 17.90
CA SER A 98 -28.42 -1.17 17.65
C SER A 98 -28.56 -2.53 18.31
#